data_AF-A0A0T2MD18-F1
#
_entry.id   AF-A0A0T2MD18-F1
#
_cell.length_a   1.000
_cell.length_b   1.000
_cell.length_c   1.000
_cell.angle_alpha   90.00
_cell.angle_beta   90.00
_cell.angle_gamma   90.00
#
_symmetry.space_group_name_H-M   'P 1'
#
loop_
_entity.id
_entity.type
_entity.pdbx_description
1 polymer ?
#
loop_
_entity_poly.entity_id
_entity_poly.type
_entity_poly.pdbx_seq_one_letter_code
_entity_poly.pdbx_strand_id
1 'polypeptide(L)'
;MARTDPQVNIRLPAKLKEILEAEALQAGRSFKAEIVARLEESITLGEVGRDVTAIVGKLSEANKMLETEVEALRLALNMAYDERRKLDADLAQIDELRAIQRSIAESEQAALSHLVEKFGDGFEFMARFYAASVSDRKGRDQLGDLLRATGKHPRSDQ
;
A
#
# COMPACT_ATOMS: atom_id res chain seq x y z
N MET A 1 56.46 17.25 -53.79
CA MET A 1 55.64 16.58 -52.76
C MET A 1 54.44 15.98 -53.46
N ALA A 2 54.36 14.65 -53.55
CA ALA A 2 53.24 13.98 -54.21
C ALA A 2 51.99 14.13 -53.31
N ARG A 3 50.89 14.64 -53.87
CA ARG A 3 49.57 14.53 -53.21
C ARG A 3 49.22 13.05 -53.17
N THR A 4 49.19 12.49 -51.96
CA THR A 4 48.93 11.06 -51.69
C THR A 4 47.45 10.72 -51.62
N ASP A 5 46.55 11.71 -51.72
CA ASP A 5 45.12 11.47 -51.60
C ASP A 5 44.56 10.78 -52.86
N PRO A 6 43.72 9.74 -52.69
CA PRO A 6 43.11 9.03 -53.81
C PRO A 6 42.24 9.98 -54.64
N GLN A 7 42.52 10.08 -55.94
CA GLN A 7 41.71 10.89 -56.86
C GLN A 7 40.67 10.01 -57.56
N VAL A 8 39.42 10.43 -57.52
CA VAL A 8 38.29 9.71 -58.14
C VAL A 8 37.64 10.61 -59.20
N ASN A 9 37.35 10.04 -60.36
CA ASN A 9 36.61 10.74 -61.41
C ASN A 9 35.11 10.44 -61.29
N ILE A 10 34.31 11.45 -60.95
CA ILE A 10 32.87 11.32 -60.73
C ILE A 10 32.13 11.84 -61.97
N ARG A 11 31.24 11.02 -62.53
CA ARG A 11 30.34 11.43 -63.62
C ARG A 11 29.03 11.92 -63.02
N LEU A 12 28.73 13.20 -63.20
CA LEU A 12 27.52 13.84 -62.67
C LEU A 12 26.56 14.21 -63.81
N PRO A 13 25.24 14.06 -63.63
CA PRO A 13 24.26 14.69 -64.52
C PRO A 13 24.47 16.21 -64.57
N ALA A 14 24.28 16.82 -65.75
CA ALA A 14 24.54 18.25 -65.96
C ALA A 14 23.83 19.14 -64.92
N LYS A 15 22.53 18.88 -64.71
CA LYS A 15 21.72 19.60 -63.73
C LYS A 15 22.27 19.51 -62.30
N LEU A 16 22.75 18.34 -61.88
CA LEU A 16 23.31 18.15 -60.53
C LEU A 16 24.63 18.89 -60.37
N LYS A 17 25.46 18.89 -61.42
CA LYS A 17 26.71 19.64 -61.45
C LYS A 17 26.46 21.14 -61.29
N GLU A 18 25.52 21.69 -62.05
CA GLU A 18 25.16 23.12 -61.99
C GLU A 18 24.67 23.54 -60.60
N ILE A 19 23.83 22.72 -59.96
CA ILE A 19 23.35 22.95 -58.60
C ILE A 19 24.53 23.00 -57.61
N LEU A 20 25.40 22.00 -57.65
CA LEU A 20 26.56 21.92 -56.76
C LEU A 20 27.57 23.06 -56.98
N GLU A 21 27.75 23.52 -58.21
CA GLU A 21 28.59 24.70 -58.49
C GLU A 21 28.00 25.99 -57.92
N ALA A 22 26.69 26.17 -58.04
CA ALA A 22 25.99 27.32 -57.46
C ALA A 22 26.04 27.30 -55.92
N GLU A 23 25.80 26.13 -55.31
CA GLU A 23 25.87 25.96 -53.85
C GLU A 23 27.30 26.14 -53.32
N ALA A 24 28.31 25.61 -54.03
CA ALA A 24 29.71 25.83 -53.69
C ALA A 24 30.06 27.33 -53.70
N LEU A 25 29.61 28.07 -54.72
CA LEU A 25 29.81 29.51 -54.81
C LEU A 25 29.13 30.25 -53.65
N GLN A 26 27.88 29.90 -53.31
CA GLN A 26 27.15 30.50 -52.19
C GLN A 26 27.82 30.22 -50.84
N ALA A 27 28.35 29.00 -50.65
CA ALA A 27 29.07 28.61 -49.45
C ALA A 27 30.50 29.16 -49.38
N GLY A 28 31.00 29.83 -50.43
CA GLY A 28 32.38 30.32 -50.50
C GLY A 28 33.43 29.20 -50.59
N ARG A 29 33.04 28.02 -51.10
CA ARG A 29 33.88 26.82 -51.20
C ARG A 29 34.22 26.51 -52.66
N SER A 30 35.30 25.76 -52.87
CA SER A 30 35.54 25.16 -54.18
C SER A 30 34.52 24.05 -54.45
N PHE A 31 34.17 23.82 -55.71
CA PHE A 31 33.26 22.73 -56.11
C PHE A 31 33.65 21.36 -55.50
N LYS A 32 34.95 21.04 -55.49
CA LYS A 32 35.45 19.79 -54.88
C LYS A 32 35.26 19.76 -53.36
N ALA A 33 35.49 20.90 -52.68
CA ALA A 33 35.31 21.01 -51.24
C ALA A 33 33.82 20.88 -50.85
N GLU A 34 32.91 21.40 -51.68
CA GLU A 34 31.46 21.24 -51.46
C GLU A 34 31.01 19.78 -51.62
N ILE A 35 31.53 19.06 -52.62
CA ILE A 35 31.25 17.62 -52.77
C ILE A 35 31.71 16.85 -51.53
N VAL A 36 32.94 17.11 -51.05
CA VAL A 36 33.47 16.44 -49.86
C VAL A 36 32.61 16.77 -48.63
N ALA A 37 32.29 18.04 -48.41
CA ALA A 37 31.48 18.47 -47.27
C ALA A 37 30.11 17.78 -47.24
N ARG A 38 29.42 17.67 -48.40
CA ARG A 38 28.12 16.97 -48.47
C ARG A 38 28.24 15.47 -48.24
N LEU A 39 29.31 14.85 -48.73
CA LEU A 39 29.56 13.43 -48.48
C LEU A 39 29.81 13.18 -46.98
N GLU A 40 30.64 13.98 -46.34
CA GLU A 40 30.89 13.91 -44.89
C GLU A 40 29.61 14.15 -44.07
N GLU A 41 28.80 15.14 -44.45
CA GLU A 41 27.52 15.43 -43.83
C GLU A 41 26.55 14.25 -43.98
N SER A 42 26.46 13.65 -45.18
CA SER A 42 25.59 12.48 -45.41
C SER A 42 25.97 11.27 -44.58
N ILE A 43 27.27 11.04 -44.37
CA ILE A 43 27.79 9.97 -43.52
C ILE A 43 27.37 10.25 -42.08
N THR A 44 27.63 11.47 -41.60
CA THR A 44 27.33 11.89 -40.22
C THR A 44 25.82 11.80 -39.93
N LEU A 45 24.98 12.33 -40.81
CA LEU A 45 23.52 12.23 -40.69
C LEU A 45 23.04 10.77 -40.72
N GLY A 46 23.69 9.92 -41.53
CA GLY A 46 23.40 8.49 -41.58
C GLY A 46 23.80 7.74 -40.30
N GLU A 47 24.84 8.18 -39.60
CA GLU A 47 25.24 7.64 -38.29
C GLU A 47 24.27 8.09 -37.19
N VAL A 48 24.00 9.40 -37.10
CA VAL A 48 23.04 9.94 -36.14
C VAL A 48 21.65 9.34 -36.34
N GLY A 49 21.20 9.19 -37.58
CA GLY A 49 19.90 8.57 -37.87
C GLY A 49 19.81 7.11 -37.42
N ARG A 50 20.90 6.34 -37.53
CA ARG A 50 20.98 4.96 -37.04
C ARG A 50 20.93 4.91 -35.50
N ASP A 51 21.68 5.79 -34.84
CA ASP A 51 21.71 5.88 -33.37
C ASP A 51 20.36 6.31 -32.81
N VAL A 52 19.73 7.33 -33.40
CA VAL A 52 18.38 7.78 -33.02
C VAL A 52 17.37 6.64 -33.19
N THR A 53 17.42 5.90 -34.30
CA THR A 53 16.52 4.75 -34.52
C THR A 53 16.71 3.67 -33.44
N ALA A 54 17.95 3.35 -33.09
CA ALA A 54 18.26 2.38 -32.03
C ALA A 54 17.78 2.86 -30.66
N ILE A 55 17.96 4.14 -30.34
CA ILE A 55 17.49 4.76 -29.09
C ILE A 55 15.96 4.74 -29.03
N VAL A 56 15.28 5.13 -30.10
CA VAL A 56 13.81 5.12 -30.18
C VAL A 56 13.26 3.70 -30.00
N GLY A 57 13.91 2.69 -30.59
CA GLY A 57 13.55 1.28 -30.38
C GLY A 57 13.62 0.88 -28.91
N LYS A 58 14.75 1.15 -28.25
CA LYS A 58 14.95 0.88 -26.81
C LYS A 58 13.95 1.64 -25.93
N LEU A 59 13.69 2.90 -26.26
CA LEU A 59 12.73 3.72 -25.51
C LEU A 59 11.30 3.22 -25.67
N SER A 60 10.91 2.78 -26.87
CA SER A 60 9.60 2.18 -27.13
C SER A 60 9.40 0.90 -26.32
N GLU A 61 10.43 0.05 -26.25
CA GLU A 61 10.38 -1.19 -25.48
C GLU A 61 10.32 -0.91 -23.96
N ALA A 62 11.12 0.03 -23.46
CA ALA A 62 11.05 0.49 -22.09
C ALA A 62 9.67 1.06 -21.72
N ASN A 63 9.08 1.88 -22.60
CA ASN A 63 7.73 2.41 -22.39
C ASN A 63 6.67 1.32 -22.31
N LYS A 64 6.74 0.30 -23.18
CA LYS A 64 5.82 -0.85 -23.12
C LYS A 64 5.93 -1.60 -21.80
N MET A 65 7.16 -1.80 -21.30
CA MET A 65 7.37 -2.45 -20.00
C MET A 65 6.83 -1.61 -18.83
N LEU A 66 7.00 -0.30 -18.88
CA LEU A 66 6.44 0.61 -17.88
C LEU A 66 4.91 0.61 -17.92
N GLU A 67 4.30 0.60 -19.10
CA GLU A 67 2.85 0.54 -19.26
C GLU A 67 2.27 -0.75 -18.65
N THR A 68 2.91 -1.91 -18.87
CA THR A 68 2.44 -3.17 -18.29
C THR A 68 2.59 -3.19 -16.75
N GLU A 69 3.67 -2.63 -16.22
CA GLU A 69 3.88 -2.51 -14.77
C GLU A 69 2.86 -1.57 -14.13
N VAL A 70 2.56 -0.42 -14.76
CA VAL A 70 1.54 0.51 -14.28
C VAL A 70 0.17 -0.16 -14.21
N GLU A 71 -0.21 -0.94 -15.23
CA GLU A 71 -1.48 -1.67 -15.21
C GLU A 71 -1.54 -2.76 -14.14
N ALA A 72 -0.43 -3.49 -13.92
CA ALA A 72 -0.34 -4.46 -12.85
C ALA A 72 -0.50 -3.80 -11.46
N LEU A 73 0.16 -2.66 -11.24
CA LEU A 73 0.04 -1.90 -9.99
C LEU A 73 -1.37 -1.35 -9.78
N ARG A 74 -2.04 -0.87 -10.83
CA ARG A 74 -3.44 -0.43 -10.76
C ARG A 74 -4.37 -1.57 -10.32
N LEU A 75 -4.19 -2.75 -10.90
CA LEU A 75 -4.98 -3.93 -10.52
C LEU A 75 -4.76 -4.30 -9.05
N ALA A 76 -3.50 -4.36 -8.61
CA ALA A 76 -3.15 -4.68 -7.22
C ALA A 76 -3.74 -3.65 -6.23
N LEU A 77 -3.70 -2.37 -6.59
CA LEU A 77 -4.26 -1.31 -5.77
C LEU A 77 -5.78 -1.46 -5.63
N ASN A 78 -6.50 -1.77 -6.71
CA ASN A 78 -7.95 -2.00 -6.65
C ASN A 78 -8.30 -3.20 -5.75
N MET A 79 -7.55 -4.29 -5.87
CA MET A 79 -7.75 -5.47 -5.00
C MET A 79 -7.54 -5.11 -3.52
N ALA A 80 -6.49 -4.33 -3.20
CA ALA A 80 -6.23 -3.88 -1.84
C ALA A 80 -7.35 -2.97 -1.29
N TYR A 81 -7.93 -2.10 -2.12
CA TYR A 81 -9.08 -1.29 -1.73
C TYR A 81 -10.32 -2.14 -1.44
N ASP A 82 -10.59 -3.16 -2.26
CA ASP A 82 -11.71 -4.08 -2.04
C ASP A 82 -11.53 -4.89 -0.75
N GLU A 83 -10.30 -5.34 -0.47
CA GLU A 83 -9.96 -6.04 0.76
C GLU A 83 -10.13 -5.14 1.98
N ARG A 84 -9.61 -3.90 1.92
CA ARG A 84 -9.80 -2.92 2.99
C ARG A 84 -11.27 -2.63 3.26
N ARG A 85 -12.08 -2.49 2.20
CA ARG A 85 -13.53 -2.29 2.34
C ARG A 85 -14.22 -3.45 3.07
N LYS A 86 -13.81 -4.69 2.82
CA LYS A 86 -14.32 -5.87 3.54
C LYS A 86 -13.92 -5.82 5.01
N LEU A 87 -12.65 -5.51 5.30
CA LEU A 87 -12.17 -5.38 6.67
C LEU A 87 -12.90 -4.27 7.45
N ASP A 88 -13.19 -3.14 6.81
CA ASP A 88 -13.97 -2.06 7.43
C ASP A 88 -15.40 -2.52 7.77
N ALA A 89 -16.01 -3.36 6.92
CA ALA A 89 -17.32 -3.96 7.21
C ALA A 89 -17.25 -4.97 8.36
N ASP A 90 -16.22 -5.82 8.38
CA ASP A 90 -16.00 -6.80 9.46
C ASP A 90 -15.75 -6.08 10.81
N LEU A 91 -15.00 -4.98 10.81
CA LEU A 91 -14.77 -4.15 11.99
C LEU A 91 -16.08 -3.57 12.53
N ALA A 92 -16.95 -3.07 11.66
CA ALA A 92 -18.27 -2.57 12.07
C ALA A 92 -19.12 -3.67 12.72
N GLN A 93 -19.09 -4.89 12.16
CA GLN A 93 -19.79 -6.04 12.75
C GLN A 93 -19.22 -6.43 14.12
N ILE A 94 -17.89 -6.38 14.29
CA ILE A 94 -17.25 -6.64 15.59
C ILE A 94 -17.69 -5.61 16.64
N ASP A 95 -17.78 -4.33 16.26
CA ASP A 95 -18.20 -3.28 17.19
C ASP A 95 -19.68 -3.43 17.60
N GLU A 96 -20.54 -3.88 16.69
CA GLU A 96 -21.93 -4.25 17.00
C GLU A 96 -21.99 -5.42 18.00
N LEU A 97 -21.21 -6.48 17.77
CA LEU A 97 -21.13 -7.62 18.70
C LEU A 97 -20.64 -7.20 20.09
N ARG A 98 -19.66 -6.28 20.16
CA ARG A 98 -19.17 -5.72 21.43
C ARG A 98 -20.22 -4.86 22.14
N ALA A 99 -21.07 -4.15 21.39
CA ALA A 99 -22.18 -3.40 21.98
C ALA A 99 -23.22 -4.35 22.59
N ILE A 100 -23.56 -5.44 21.89
CA ILE A 100 -24.45 -6.48 22.40
C ILE A 100 -23.87 -7.12 23.67
N GLN A 101 -22.59 -7.50 23.67
CA GLN A 101 -21.93 -8.07 24.85
C GLN A 101 -22.00 -7.15 26.07
N ARG A 102 -21.79 -5.84 25.88
CA ARG A 102 -21.93 -4.86 26.97
C ARG A 102 -23.36 -4.80 27.52
N SER A 103 -24.36 -4.76 26.65
CA SER A 103 -25.77 -4.78 27.05
C SER A 103 -26.15 -6.04 27.84
N ILE A 104 -25.65 -7.21 27.42
CA ILE A 104 -25.85 -8.47 28.15
C ILE A 104 -25.22 -8.37 29.55
N ALA A 105 -23.95 -7.95 29.64
CA ALA A 105 -23.25 -7.83 30.92
C ALA A 105 -23.96 -6.86 31.89
N GLU A 106 -24.46 -5.73 31.38
CA GLU A 106 -25.24 -4.76 32.17
C GLU A 106 -26.55 -5.38 32.68
N SER A 107 -27.25 -6.15 31.83
CA SER A 107 -28.49 -6.83 32.21
C SER A 107 -28.26 -7.92 33.25
N GLU A 108 -27.17 -8.68 33.13
CA GLU A 108 -26.76 -9.72 34.09
C GLU A 108 -26.41 -9.07 35.43
N GLN A 109 -25.63 -7.99 35.42
CA GLN A 109 -25.27 -7.27 36.64
C GLN A 109 -26.49 -6.65 37.33
N ALA A 110 -27.45 -6.13 36.57
CA ALA A 110 -28.72 -5.63 37.11
C ALA A 110 -29.56 -6.75 37.73
N ALA A 111 -29.66 -7.90 37.05
CA ALA A 111 -30.40 -9.07 37.56
C ALA A 111 -29.77 -9.62 38.85
N LEU A 112 -28.43 -9.72 38.90
CA LEU A 112 -27.70 -10.12 40.10
C LEU A 112 -27.92 -9.12 41.25
N SER A 113 -27.84 -7.81 40.96
CA SER A 113 -28.08 -6.77 41.96
C SER A 113 -29.49 -6.85 42.55
N HIS A 114 -30.51 -7.04 41.70
CA HIS A 114 -31.90 -7.22 42.13
C HIS A 114 -32.10 -8.49 42.95
N LEU A 115 -31.43 -9.60 42.60
CA LEU A 115 -31.48 -10.84 43.38
C LEU A 115 -30.86 -10.65 44.77
N VAL A 116 -29.71 -9.97 44.85
CA VAL A 116 -29.03 -9.63 46.11
C VAL A 116 -29.89 -8.71 46.96
N GLU A 117 -30.57 -7.72 46.37
CA GLU A 117 -31.49 -6.85 47.11
C GLU A 117 -32.69 -7.62 47.66
N LYS A 118 -33.31 -8.48 46.84
CA LYS A 118 -34.53 -9.20 47.21
C LYS A 118 -34.30 -10.34 48.22
N PHE A 119 -33.16 -11.01 48.14
CA PHE A 119 -32.89 -12.20 48.93
C PHE A 119 -31.64 -12.09 49.83
N GLY A 120 -30.85 -11.03 49.73
CA GLY A 120 -29.57 -10.90 50.45
C GLY A 120 -29.74 -10.98 51.96
N ASP A 121 -30.71 -10.25 52.52
CA ASP A 121 -30.96 -10.26 53.96
C ASP A 121 -31.54 -11.60 54.44
N GLY A 122 -32.35 -12.27 53.61
CA GLY A 122 -32.89 -13.60 53.88
C GLY A 122 -31.83 -14.71 53.83
N PHE A 123 -30.91 -14.65 52.87
CA PHE A 123 -29.77 -15.57 52.79
C PHE A 123 -28.77 -15.32 53.93
N GLU A 124 -28.52 -14.06 54.29
CA GLU A 124 -27.66 -13.73 55.43
C GLU A 124 -28.27 -14.21 56.75
N PHE A 125 -29.58 -14.03 56.93
CA PHE A 125 -30.30 -14.55 58.09
C PHE A 125 -30.25 -16.08 58.15
N MET A 126 -30.54 -16.79 57.05
CA MET A 126 -30.48 -18.25 56.99
C MET A 126 -29.06 -18.78 57.19
N ALA A 127 -28.05 -18.10 56.65
CA ALA A 127 -26.64 -18.44 56.89
C ALA A 127 -26.27 -18.24 58.37
N ARG A 128 -26.62 -17.11 58.98
CA ARG A 128 -26.37 -16.88 60.42
C ARG A 128 -27.10 -17.89 61.30
N PHE A 129 -28.36 -18.20 60.98
CA PHE A 129 -29.14 -19.23 61.67
C PHE A 129 -28.50 -20.62 61.52
N TYR A 130 -28.05 -20.97 60.31
CA TYR A 130 -27.35 -22.22 60.07
C TYR A 130 -26.01 -22.28 60.83
N ALA A 131 -25.17 -21.24 60.78
CA ALA A 131 -23.94 -21.15 61.58
C ALA A 131 -24.19 -21.28 63.09
N ALA A 132 -25.29 -20.72 63.60
CA ALA A 132 -25.68 -20.88 65.00
C ALA A 132 -26.15 -22.31 65.34
N SER A 133 -26.73 -23.02 64.36
CA SER A 133 -27.15 -24.42 64.50
C SER A 133 -26.03 -25.45 64.28
N VAL A 134 -24.93 -25.06 63.62
CA VAL A 134 -23.77 -25.92 63.37
C VAL A 134 -22.88 -25.98 64.61
N SER A 135 -22.91 -27.14 65.27
CA SER A 135 -22.19 -27.40 66.52
C SER A 135 -20.68 -27.55 66.34
N ASP A 136 -20.20 -27.94 65.15
CA ASP A 136 -18.78 -28.13 64.86
C ASP A 136 -18.06 -26.82 64.46
N ARG A 137 -16.85 -26.60 64.98
CA ARG A 137 -16.03 -25.39 64.73
C ARG A 137 -15.68 -25.22 63.25
N LYS A 138 -15.34 -26.31 62.56
CA LYS A 138 -14.95 -26.26 61.14
C LYS A 138 -16.07 -25.73 60.24
N GLY A 139 -17.31 -26.09 60.52
CA GLY A 139 -18.46 -25.61 59.76
C GLY A 139 -18.78 -24.14 60.03
N ARG A 140 -18.53 -23.64 61.25
CA ARG A 140 -18.67 -22.21 61.59
C ARG A 140 -17.64 -21.33 60.90
N ASP A 141 -16.38 -21.78 60.84
CA ASP A 141 -15.30 -21.01 60.20
C ASP A 141 -15.50 -20.89 58.68
N GLN A 142 -15.90 -21.98 58.00
CA GLN A 142 -16.20 -21.96 56.56
C GLN A 142 -17.38 -21.05 56.19
N LEU A 143 -18.40 -20.98 57.05
CA LEU A 143 -19.54 -20.09 56.82
C LEU A 143 -19.20 -18.62 57.09
N GLY A 144 -18.32 -18.35 58.05
CA GLY A 144 -17.78 -17.01 58.31
C GLY A 144 -16.98 -16.46 57.13
N ASP A 145 -16.26 -17.31 56.41
CA ASP A 145 -15.53 -16.92 55.20
C ASP A 145 -16.45 -16.64 54.00
N LEU A 146 -17.54 -17.41 53.87
CA LEU A 146 -18.60 -17.15 52.87
C LEU A 146 -19.34 -15.83 53.11
N LEU A 147 -19.67 -15.51 54.37
CA LEU A 147 -20.30 -14.24 54.74
C LEU A 147 -19.36 -13.04 54.60
N ARG A 148 -18.04 -13.23 54.75
CA ARG A 148 -17.04 -12.18 54.47
C ARG A 148 -16.91 -11.88 52.98
N ALA A 149 -17.09 -12.89 52.12
CA ALA A 149 -17.05 -12.73 50.67
C ALA A 149 -18.26 -11.96 50.10
N THR A 150 -19.38 -11.87 50.81
CA THR A 150 -20.58 -11.10 50.38
C THR A 150 -20.50 -9.60 50.71
N GLY A 151 -19.38 -9.12 51.28
CA GLY A 151 -19.02 -7.69 51.30
C GLY A 151 -19.79 -6.79 52.27
N LYS A 152 -20.75 -7.29 53.06
CA LYS A 152 -21.40 -6.52 54.12
C LYS A 152 -20.81 -6.85 55.49
N HIS A 153 -19.98 -5.94 56.01
CA HIS A 153 -19.52 -6.00 57.40
C HIS A 153 -20.72 -5.93 58.36
N PRO A 154 -20.76 -6.74 59.44
CA PRO A 154 -21.78 -6.56 60.46
C PRO A 154 -21.58 -5.20 61.11
N ARG A 155 -22.61 -4.34 61.07
CA ARG A 155 -22.73 -3.25 62.03
C ARG A 155 -22.74 -3.89 63.41
N SER A 156 -21.66 -3.68 64.14
CA SER A 156 -21.60 -3.95 65.57
C SER A 156 -22.43 -2.88 66.26
N ASP A 157 -23.71 -3.16 66.49
CA ASP A 157 -24.49 -2.41 67.45
C ASP A 157 -23.91 -2.69 68.85
N GLN A 158 -23.37 -1.64 69.47
CA GLN A 158 -23.16 -1.55 70.91
C GLN A 158 -24.48 -1.20 71.60
#